data_AF-A0A4Z2IFF4-F1
#
_entry.id   AF-A0A4Z2IFF4-F1
#
_cell.length_a   1.000
_cell.length_b   1.000
_cell.length_c   1.000
_cell.angle_alpha   90.00
_cell.angle_beta   90.00
_cell.angle_gamma   90.00
#
_symmetry.space_group_name_H-M   'P 1'
#
loop_
_entity.id
_entity.type
_entity.pdbx_description
1 polymer ?
#
loop_
_entity_poly.entity_id
_entity_poly.type
_entity_poly.pdbx_seq_one_letter_code
_entity_poly.pdbx_strand_id
1 'polypeptide(L)'
;MYFLRTQPFVELTVFYWDEAANCLRAVLVQVRQLQENAAQLRTIYAGEKAEAIMLKEMEVMEAWKELLGSCEASRVQVTSVTDKVQFFSVVRENLMWMEGIMGQIGWDEPRDLTALGVMMKQHQDLKAKVDGRSKTIQQCADLGKILIAAGNLASEEVGLTNQCNTFE
;
A
#
# COMPACT_ATOMS: atom_id res chain seq x y z
N MET A 1 -11.89 -8.38 -18.69
CA MET A 1 -11.06 -9.48 -18.17
C MET A 1 -9.72 -8.95 -17.66
N TYR A 2 -9.72 -8.00 -16.70
CA TYR A 2 -8.51 -7.40 -16.12
C TYR A 2 -8.58 -7.25 -14.59
N PHE A 3 -9.64 -7.80 -13.95
CA PHE A 3 -10.00 -7.50 -12.56
C PHE A 3 -9.41 -8.44 -11.50
N LEU A 4 -8.62 -9.45 -11.88
CA LEU A 4 -8.21 -10.53 -10.96
C LEU A 4 -6.70 -10.71 -10.75
N ARG A 5 -5.84 -9.83 -11.27
CA ARG A 5 -4.37 -10.00 -11.13
C ARG A 5 -3.69 -9.20 -10.03
N THR A 6 -4.39 -8.27 -9.38
CA THR A 6 -3.79 -7.46 -8.29
C THR A 6 -4.16 -7.95 -6.88
N GLN A 7 -5.31 -8.60 -6.70
CA GLN A 7 -5.69 -9.28 -5.44
C GLN A 7 -4.64 -10.30 -4.93
N PRO A 8 -4.10 -11.21 -5.76
CA PRO A 8 -3.13 -12.17 -5.26
C PRO A 8 -1.84 -11.52 -4.76
N PHE A 9 -1.43 -10.36 -5.31
CA PHE A 9 -0.18 -9.71 -4.91
C PHE A 9 -0.25 -9.10 -3.51
N VAL A 10 -1.39 -8.50 -3.14
CA VAL A 10 -1.58 -7.91 -1.80
C VAL A 10 -1.79 -9.00 -0.75
N GLU A 11 -2.49 -10.09 -1.08
CA GLU A 11 -2.60 -11.25 -0.17
C GLU A 11 -1.25 -11.96 0.01
N LEU A 12 -0.44 -12.08 -1.04
CA LEU A 12 0.92 -12.63 -0.96
C LEU A 12 1.84 -11.76 -0.11
N THR A 13 1.77 -10.43 -0.20
CA THR A 13 2.58 -9.57 0.67
C THR A 13 2.15 -9.70 2.12
N VAL A 14 0.85 -9.67 2.42
CA VAL A 14 0.32 -9.86 3.79
C VAL A 14 0.73 -11.22 4.37
N PHE A 15 0.63 -12.29 3.58
CA PHE A 15 1.03 -13.64 4.00
C PHE A 15 2.55 -13.73 4.27
N TYR A 16 3.36 -13.19 3.36
CA TYR A 16 4.81 -13.16 3.52
C TYR A 16 5.24 -12.34 4.74
N TRP A 17 4.51 -11.25 5.06
CA TRP A 17 4.73 -10.44 6.25
C TRP A 17 4.37 -11.18 7.55
N ASP A 18 3.30 -11.98 7.57
CA ASP A 18 2.94 -12.76 8.75
C ASP A 18 3.97 -13.86 9.05
N GLU A 19 4.44 -14.55 8.00
CA GLU A 19 5.52 -15.53 8.09
C GLU A 19 6.83 -14.88 8.60
N ALA A 20 7.21 -13.73 8.05
CA ALA A 20 8.38 -12.99 8.49
C ALA A 20 8.25 -12.50 9.96
N ALA A 21 7.06 -12.06 10.36
CA ALA A 21 6.76 -11.65 11.73
C ALA A 21 6.79 -12.84 12.72
N ASN A 22 6.39 -14.03 12.28
CA ASN A 22 6.54 -15.27 13.06
C ASN A 22 8.01 -15.62 13.28
N CYS A 23 8.84 -15.55 12.23
CA CYS A 23 10.28 -15.75 12.33
C CYS A 23 10.95 -14.75 13.29
N LEU A 24 10.62 -13.45 13.17
CA LEU A 24 11.16 -12.42 14.06
C LEU A 24 10.78 -12.65 15.53
N ARG A 25 9.54 -13.09 15.78
CA ARG A 25 9.08 -13.49 17.12
C ARG A 25 9.87 -14.66 17.68
N ALA A 26 10.14 -15.68 16.87
CA ALA A 26 10.94 -16.83 17.29
C ALA A 26 12.38 -16.41 17.67
N VAL A 27 13.02 -15.56 16.85
CA VAL A 27 14.36 -15.05 17.15
C VAL A 27 14.35 -14.18 18.41
N LEU A 28 13.32 -13.34 18.63
CA LEU A 28 13.19 -12.54 19.84
C LEU A 28 13.17 -13.39 21.12
N VAL A 29 12.48 -14.54 21.10
CA VAL A 29 12.47 -15.48 22.23
C VAL A 29 13.88 -16.03 22.49
N GLN A 30 14.61 -16.40 21.44
CA GLN A 30 15.98 -16.90 21.58
C GLN A 30 16.95 -15.83 22.12
N VAL A 31 16.83 -14.58 21.66
CA VAL A 31 17.64 -13.46 22.15
C VAL A 31 17.37 -13.20 23.63
N ARG A 32 16.10 -13.20 24.06
CA ARG A 32 15.73 -13.05 25.48
C ARG A 32 16.32 -14.17 26.34
N GLN A 33 16.20 -15.42 25.89
CA GLN A 33 16.77 -16.56 26.60
C GLN A 33 18.29 -16.46 26.72
N LEU A 34 18.98 -15.99 25.67
CA LEU A 34 20.42 -15.78 25.69
C LEU A 34 20.82 -14.69 26.69
N GLN A 35 20.08 -13.58 26.77
CA GLN A 35 20.32 -12.53 27.76
C GLN A 35 20.15 -13.04 29.19
N GLU A 36 19.09 -13.80 29.47
CA GLU A 36 18.85 -14.41 30.79
C GLU A 36 19.99 -15.37 31.17
N ASN A 37 20.41 -16.23 30.24
CA ASN A 37 21.51 -17.16 30.44
C ASN A 37 22.83 -16.40 30.68
N ALA A 38 23.12 -15.36 29.88
CA ALA A 38 24.32 -14.54 30.05
C ALA A 38 24.32 -13.79 31.38
N ALA A 39 23.18 -13.28 31.82
CA ALA A 39 23.02 -12.67 33.14
C ALA A 39 23.30 -13.67 34.27
N GLN A 40 22.74 -14.88 34.20
CA GLN A 40 22.99 -15.94 35.19
C GLN A 40 24.47 -16.34 35.22
N LEU A 41 25.07 -16.61 34.06
CA LEU A 41 26.48 -17.02 33.97
C LEU A 41 27.42 -15.94 34.53
N ARG A 42 27.14 -14.65 34.31
CA ARG A 42 27.93 -13.55 34.90
C ARG A 42 27.90 -13.51 36.44
N THR A 43 26.89 -14.09 37.08
CA THR A 43 26.85 -14.16 38.57
C THR A 43 27.75 -15.25 39.15
N ILE A 44 28.10 -16.26 38.34
CA ILE A 44 28.84 -17.45 38.78
C ILE A 44 30.25 -17.56 38.18
N TYR A 45 30.58 -16.74 37.18
CA TYR A 45 31.92 -16.64 36.59
C TYR A 45 32.56 -15.28 36.90
N ALA A 46 33.89 -15.24 37.03
CA ALA A 46 34.68 -14.03 37.27
C ALA A 46 35.87 -13.93 36.29
N GLY A 47 36.44 -12.73 36.17
CA GLY A 47 37.59 -12.46 35.31
C GLY A 47 37.29 -12.68 33.82
N GLU A 48 38.26 -13.22 33.10
CA GLU A 48 38.25 -13.37 31.63
C GLU A 48 37.02 -14.14 31.09
N LYS A 49 36.49 -15.10 31.85
CA LYS A 49 35.29 -15.86 31.43
C LYS A 49 34.01 -15.01 31.45
N ALA A 50 33.86 -14.14 32.47
CA ALA A 50 32.71 -13.25 32.56
C ALA A 50 32.76 -12.16 31.47
N GLU A 51 33.97 -11.69 31.15
CA GLU A 51 34.22 -10.73 30.08
C GLU A 51 33.92 -11.32 28.69
N ALA A 52 34.34 -12.56 28.43
CA ALA A 52 34.00 -13.27 27.19
C ALA A 52 32.48 -13.47 27.02
N ILE A 53 31.75 -13.80 28.09
CA ILE A 53 30.27 -13.92 28.07
C ILE A 53 29.63 -12.56 27.73
N MET A 54 30.11 -11.49 28.36
CA MET A 54 29.60 -10.13 28.12
C MET A 54 29.83 -9.67 26.68
N LEU A 55 31.03 -9.90 26.12
CA LEU A 55 31.34 -9.57 24.73
C LEU A 55 30.43 -10.34 23.76
N LYS A 56 30.22 -11.64 24.00
CA LYS A 56 29.35 -12.45 23.14
C LYS A 56 27.88 -12.02 23.22
N GLU A 57 27.39 -11.68 24.40
CA GLU A 57 26.05 -11.12 24.57
C GLU A 57 25.90 -9.80 23.78
N MET A 58 26.89 -8.90 23.88
CA MET A 58 26.87 -7.62 23.17
C MET A 58 26.86 -7.80 21.65
N GLU A 59 27.66 -8.73 21.11
CA GLU A 59 27.65 -9.07 19.68
C GLU A 59 26.27 -9.53 19.20
N VAL A 60 25.61 -10.42 19.97
CA VAL A 60 24.28 -10.92 19.63
C VAL A 60 23.24 -9.79 19.68
N MET A 61 23.35 -8.88 20.64
CA MET A 61 22.43 -7.74 20.76
C MET A 61 22.58 -6.74 19.61
N GLU A 62 23.81 -6.46 19.16
CA GLU A 62 24.00 -5.55 18.01
C GLU A 62 23.51 -6.21 16.72
N ALA A 63 23.82 -7.49 16.49
CA ALA A 63 23.31 -8.23 15.34
C ALA A 63 21.77 -8.29 15.33
N TRP A 64 21.14 -8.45 16.50
CA TRP A 64 19.69 -8.41 16.64
C TRP A 64 19.09 -7.04 16.27
N LYS A 65 19.74 -5.96 16.71
CA LYS A 65 19.33 -4.59 16.41
C LYS A 65 19.46 -4.26 14.93
N GLU A 66 20.55 -4.69 14.28
CA GLU A 66 20.73 -4.57 12.83
C GLU A 66 19.66 -5.33 12.05
N LEU A 67 19.35 -6.57 12.48
CA LEU A 67 18.28 -7.37 11.88
C LEU A 67 16.93 -6.65 11.96
N LEU A 68 16.58 -6.13 13.14
CA LEU A 68 15.32 -5.39 13.34
C LEU A 68 15.25 -4.15 12.44
N GLY A 69 16.35 -3.41 12.32
CA GLY A 69 16.45 -2.25 11.42
C GLY A 69 16.25 -2.64 9.95
N SER A 70 16.87 -3.73 9.51
CA SER A 70 16.70 -4.27 8.15
C SER A 70 15.27 -4.72 7.86
N CYS A 71 14.64 -5.43 8.81
CA CYS A 71 13.25 -5.85 8.70
C CYS A 71 12.30 -4.64 8.59
N GLU A 72 12.50 -3.61 9.41
CA GLU A 72 11.68 -2.41 9.36
C GLU A 72 11.87 -1.63 8.05
N ALA A 73 13.11 -1.49 7.58
CA ALA A 73 13.39 -0.86 6.28
C ALA A 73 12.71 -1.62 5.12
N SER A 74 12.78 -2.95 5.13
CA SER A 74 12.08 -3.79 4.16
C SER A 74 10.56 -3.62 4.24
N ARG A 75 10.01 -3.49 5.47
CA ARG A 75 8.57 -3.26 5.69
C ARG A 75 8.09 -1.96 5.07
N VAL A 76 8.83 -0.89 5.29
CA VAL A 76 8.54 0.42 4.70
C VAL A 76 8.60 0.34 3.18
N GLN A 77 9.62 -0.30 2.60
CA GLN A 77 9.74 -0.45 1.15
C GLN A 77 8.59 -1.25 0.53
N VAL A 78 8.26 -2.41 1.08
CA VAL A 78 7.19 -3.26 0.53
C VAL A 78 5.84 -2.55 0.65
N THR A 79 5.55 -1.94 1.80
CA THR A 79 4.29 -1.19 2.00
C THR A 79 4.18 -0.04 1.00
N SER A 80 5.26 0.72 0.81
CA SER A 80 5.33 1.81 -0.16
C SER A 80 5.05 1.35 -1.60
N VAL A 81 5.63 0.22 -2.02
CA VAL A 81 5.38 -0.37 -3.33
C VAL A 81 3.95 -0.88 -3.45
N THR A 82 3.42 -1.57 -2.43
CA THR A 82 2.05 -2.05 -2.40
C THR A 82 1.04 -0.91 -2.54
N ASP A 83 1.22 0.18 -1.79
CA ASP A 83 0.34 1.35 -1.84
C ASP A 83 0.38 2.01 -3.23
N LYS A 84 1.56 2.11 -3.86
CA LYS A 84 1.73 2.62 -5.22
C LYS A 84 0.98 1.75 -6.24
N VAL A 85 1.15 0.42 -6.18
CA VAL A 85 0.47 -0.52 -7.08
C VAL A 85 -1.05 -0.43 -6.91
N GLN A 86 -1.52 -0.37 -5.67
CA GLN A 86 -2.95 -0.23 -5.37
C GLN A 86 -3.51 1.08 -5.94
N PHE A 87 -2.82 2.20 -5.73
CA PHE A 87 -3.22 3.50 -6.27
C PHE A 87 -3.39 3.45 -7.80
N PHE A 88 -2.38 3.00 -8.54
CA PHE A 88 -2.48 2.91 -10.00
C PHE A 88 -3.57 1.96 -10.47
N SER A 89 -3.82 0.87 -9.74
CA SER A 89 -4.92 -0.04 -10.04
C SER A 89 -6.28 0.66 -9.93
N VAL A 90 -6.49 1.43 -8.86
CA VAL A 90 -7.75 2.17 -8.62
C VAL A 90 -7.93 3.30 -9.63
N VAL A 91 -6.86 4.03 -9.96
CA VAL A 91 -6.89 5.09 -11.00
C VAL A 91 -7.30 4.50 -12.34
N ARG A 92 -6.65 3.41 -12.79
CA ARG A 92 -6.97 2.75 -14.06
C ARG A 92 -8.42 2.26 -14.08
N GLU A 93 -8.90 1.69 -12.99
CA GLU A 93 -10.29 1.26 -12.87
C GLU A 93 -11.27 2.41 -13.02
N ASN A 94 -11.01 3.54 -12.34
CA ASN A 94 -11.84 4.73 -12.46
C ASN A 94 -11.82 5.32 -13.87
N LEU A 95 -10.66 5.36 -14.54
CA LEU A 95 -10.55 5.82 -15.93
C LEU A 95 -11.36 4.95 -16.90
N MET A 96 -11.19 3.63 -16.84
CA MET A 96 -11.98 2.71 -17.68
C MET A 96 -13.49 2.85 -17.43
N TRP A 97 -13.88 3.06 -16.18
CA TRP A 97 -15.29 3.30 -15.86
C TRP A 97 -15.79 4.65 -16.41
N MET A 98 -14.99 5.71 -16.33
CA MET A 98 -15.33 7.02 -16.91
C MET A 98 -15.48 6.93 -18.44
N GLU A 99 -14.58 6.23 -19.13
CA GLU A 99 -14.70 5.95 -20.58
C GLU A 99 -16.02 5.23 -20.91
N GLY A 100 -16.41 4.25 -20.09
CA GLY A 100 -17.69 3.56 -20.24
C GLY A 100 -18.92 4.45 -20.01
N ILE A 101 -18.84 5.44 -19.11
CA ILE A 101 -19.90 6.45 -18.92
C ILE A 101 -19.94 7.40 -20.12
N MET A 102 -18.79 7.90 -20.58
CA MET A 102 -18.71 8.79 -21.74
C MET A 102 -19.25 8.15 -23.01
N GLY A 103 -19.00 6.85 -23.23
CA GLY A 103 -19.56 6.10 -24.36
C GLY A 103 -21.08 5.88 -24.29
N GLN A 104 -21.70 6.02 -23.11
CA GLN A 104 -23.16 5.95 -22.94
C GLN A 104 -23.84 7.32 -23.08
N ILE A 105 -23.09 8.42 -23.09
CA ILE A 105 -23.66 9.75 -23.32
C ILE A 105 -24.04 9.84 -24.79
N GLY A 106 -25.33 10.05 -25.07
CA GLY A 106 -25.80 10.34 -26.42
C GLY A 106 -25.39 11.77 -26.78
N TRP A 107 -24.64 11.94 -27.87
CA TRP A 107 -24.19 13.25 -28.34
C TRP A 107 -25.08 13.82 -29.46
N ASP A 108 -25.96 12.99 -30.02
CA ASP A 108 -26.85 13.38 -31.11
C ASP A 108 -28.06 14.17 -30.62
N GLU A 109 -28.52 15.10 -31.46
CA GLU A 109 -29.73 15.87 -31.20
C GLU A 109 -30.98 14.99 -31.31
N PRO A 110 -31.88 14.99 -30.30
CA PRO A 110 -33.07 14.16 -30.32
C PRO A 110 -34.03 14.57 -31.45
N ARG A 111 -34.56 13.56 -32.14
CA ARG A 111 -35.42 13.74 -33.32
C ARG A 111 -36.82 14.29 -33.01
N ASP A 112 -37.30 14.10 -31.78
CA ASP A 112 -38.59 14.59 -31.31
C ASP A 112 -38.62 14.73 -29.76
N LEU A 113 -39.73 15.25 -29.23
CA LEU A 113 -39.92 15.46 -27.79
C LEU A 113 -39.91 14.15 -26.97
N THR A 114 -40.28 13.02 -27.59
CA THR A 114 -40.26 11.71 -26.93
C THR A 114 -38.82 11.21 -26.80
N ALA A 115 -38.04 11.30 -27.88
CA ALA A 115 -36.61 10.99 -27.91
C ALA A 115 -35.83 11.88 -26.93
N LEU A 116 -36.19 13.17 -26.84
CA LEU A 116 -35.62 14.09 -25.86
C LEU A 116 -35.92 13.63 -24.42
N GLY A 117 -37.17 13.24 -24.12
CA GLY A 117 -37.54 12.73 -22.80
C GLY A 117 -36.76 11.47 -22.39
N VAL A 118 -36.55 10.55 -23.33
CA VAL A 118 -35.72 9.35 -23.11
C VAL A 118 -34.26 9.73 -22.83
N MET A 119 -33.70 10.62 -23.63
CA MET A 119 -32.33 11.12 -23.46
C MET A 119 -32.17 11.78 -22.09
N MET A 120 -33.08 12.66 -21.67
CA MET A 120 -33.03 13.31 -20.35
C MET A 120 -33.02 12.29 -19.21
N LYS A 121 -33.86 11.26 -19.29
CA LYS A 121 -33.88 10.19 -18.28
C LYS A 121 -32.56 9.42 -18.24
N GLN A 122 -32.01 9.06 -19.40
CA GLN A 122 -30.71 8.41 -19.50
C GLN A 122 -29.59 9.26 -18.87
N HIS A 123 -29.59 10.57 -19.12
CA HIS A 123 -28.63 11.49 -18.50
C HIS A 123 -28.79 11.55 -16.97
N GLN A 124 -30.01 11.57 -16.45
CA GLN A 124 -30.26 11.52 -15.00
C GLN A 124 -29.77 10.21 -14.38
N ASP A 125 -30.00 9.07 -15.04
CA ASP A 125 -29.53 7.76 -14.58
C ASP A 125 -27.99 7.68 -14.59
N LEU A 126 -27.33 8.20 -15.63
CA LEU A 126 -25.88 8.30 -15.69
C LEU A 126 -25.33 9.22 -14.60
N LYS A 127 -25.98 10.38 -14.36
CA LYS A 127 -25.61 11.28 -13.27
C LYS A 127 -25.70 10.59 -11.91
N ALA A 128 -26.78 9.86 -11.63
CA ALA A 128 -26.92 9.12 -10.38
C ALA A 128 -25.81 8.07 -10.20
N LYS A 129 -25.39 7.38 -11.26
CA LYS A 129 -24.25 6.46 -11.23
C LYS A 129 -22.93 7.17 -10.89
N VAL A 130 -22.72 8.37 -11.45
CA VAL A 130 -21.53 9.18 -11.17
C VAL A 130 -21.52 9.65 -9.72
N ASP A 131 -22.63 10.21 -9.26
CA ASP A 131 -22.78 10.72 -7.90
C ASP A 131 -22.58 9.57 -6.87
N GLY A 132 -23.06 8.36 -7.19
CA GLY A 132 -22.85 7.16 -6.36
C GLY A 132 -21.38 6.70 -6.22
N ARG A 133 -20.50 7.05 -7.16
CA ARG A 133 -19.06 6.69 -7.11
C ARG A 133 -18.17 7.81 -6.54
N SER A 134 -18.74 8.97 -6.22
CA SER A 134 -18.01 10.14 -5.71
C SER A 134 -17.09 9.81 -4.53
N LYS A 135 -17.57 9.02 -3.56
CA LYS A 135 -16.76 8.60 -2.40
C LYS A 135 -15.52 7.79 -2.79
N THR A 136 -15.64 6.88 -3.75
CA THR A 136 -14.52 6.05 -4.23
C THR A 136 -13.48 6.89 -4.97
N ILE A 137 -13.93 7.86 -5.76
CA ILE A 137 -13.04 8.82 -6.44
C ILE A 137 -12.30 9.68 -5.40
N GLN A 138 -13.01 10.15 -4.37
CA GLN A 138 -12.41 10.92 -3.28
C GLN A 138 -11.34 10.10 -2.52
N GLN A 139 -11.64 8.84 -2.19
CA GLN A 139 -10.68 7.93 -1.55
C GLN A 139 -9.43 7.71 -2.42
N CYS A 140 -9.59 7.59 -3.74
CA CYS A 140 -8.47 7.49 -4.68
C CYS A 140 -7.60 8.75 -4.66
N ALA A 141 -8.23 9.94 -4.67
CA ALA A 141 -7.51 11.21 -4.57
C ALA A 141 -6.76 11.36 -3.24
N ASP A 142 -7.37 10.96 -2.12
CA ASP A 142 -6.74 11.04 -0.80
C ASP A 142 -5.55 10.08 -0.67
N LEU A 143 -5.65 8.86 -1.22
CA LEU A 143 -4.51 7.95 -1.32
C LEU A 143 -3.37 8.55 -2.16
N GLY A 144 -3.70 9.23 -3.26
CA GLY A 144 -2.73 9.95 -4.08
C GLY A 144 -2.00 11.05 -3.29
N LYS A 145 -2.71 11.84 -2.48
CA LYS A 145 -2.11 12.87 -1.62
C LYS A 145 -1.16 12.27 -0.58
N ILE A 146 -1.55 11.16 0.05
CA ILE A 146 -0.70 10.44 1.01
C ILE A 146 0.60 9.98 0.35
N LEU A 147 0.51 9.39 -0.84
CA LEU A 147 1.69 8.92 -1.59
C LEU A 147 2.64 10.05 -1.99
N ILE A 148 2.10 11.21 -2.37
CA ILE A 148 2.88 12.42 -2.67
C ILE A 148 3.56 12.95 -1.40
N ALA A 149 2.82 13.05 -0.29
CA ALA A 149 3.36 13.55 0.98
C ALA A 149 4.43 12.62 1.57
N ALA A 150 4.34 11.31 1.32
CA ALA A 150 5.32 10.32 1.76
C ALA A 150 6.66 10.36 1.00
N GLY A 151 6.82 11.28 0.03
CA GLY A 151 8.10 11.50 -0.65
C GLY A 151 8.50 10.40 -1.63
N ASN A 152 7.54 9.58 -2.11
CA ASN A 152 7.81 8.71 -3.24
C ASN A 152 8.01 9.57 -4.50
N LEU A 153 9.06 9.26 -5.27
CA LEU A 153 9.36 9.77 -6.61
C LEU A 153 8.27 9.38 -7.64
N ALA A 154 6.99 9.61 -7.31
CA ALA A 154 5.84 9.55 -8.19
C ALA A 154 5.39 10.97 -8.62
N SER A 155 6.09 12.00 -8.15
CA SER A 155 5.87 13.38 -8.61
C SER A 155 6.13 13.57 -10.12
N GLU A 156 6.89 12.68 -10.76
CA GLU A 156 7.13 12.74 -12.22
C GLU A 156 6.02 12.09 -13.05
N GLU A 157 5.30 11.08 -12.53
CA GLU A 157 4.21 10.40 -13.28
C GLU A 157 2.80 10.93 -12.95
N VAL A 158 2.56 11.38 -11.72
CA VAL A 158 1.25 11.94 -11.32
C VAL A 158 0.99 13.31 -11.98
N GLY A 159 2.03 13.98 -12.47
CA GLY A 159 1.93 15.22 -13.25
C GLY A 159 1.26 15.05 -14.61
N LEU A 160 1.24 13.84 -15.19
CA LEU A 160 0.64 13.60 -16.51
C LEU A 160 -0.88 13.42 -16.46
N THR A 161 -1.45 13.07 -15.31
CA THR A 161 -2.91 12.92 -15.18
C THR A 161 -3.63 14.26 -15.00
N ASN A 162 -2.91 15.32 -14.62
CA ASN A 162 -3.45 16.68 -14.52
C ASN A 162 -3.60 17.40 -15.87
N GLN A 163 -3.12 16.83 -16.98
CA GLN A 163 -3.33 17.40 -18.32
C GLN A 163 -4.75 17.19 -18.87
N CYS A 164 -5.61 16.41 -18.21
CA CYS A 164 -7.04 16.39 -18.55
C CYS A 164 -7.84 17.57 -17.97
N ASN A 165 -7.23 18.42 -17.12
CA ASN A 165 -7.89 19.60 -16.54
C ASN A 165 -7.54 20.93 -17.24
N THR A 166 -6.89 20.90 -18.41
CA THR A 166 -6.51 22.11 -19.18
C THR A 166 -7.23 22.25 -20.53
N PHE A 167 -8.40 21.63 -20.68
CA PHE A 167 -9.35 22.01 -21.74
C PHE A 167 -10.53 22.76 -21.10
N GLU A 168 -10.26 23.98 -20.66
CA GLU A 168 -11.20 25.11 -20.76
C GLU A 168 -10.72 26.01 -21.89
#